data_AF-A0A0D6L6M3-F1
#
_entry.id   AF-A0A0D6L6M3-F1
#
_cell.length_a   1.000
_cell.length_b   1.000
_cell.length_c   1.000
_cell.angle_alpha   90.00
_cell.angle_beta   90.00
_cell.angle_gamma   90.00
#
_symmetry.space_group_name_H-M   'P 1'
#
loop_
_entity.id
_entity.type
_entity.pdbx_description
1 polymer ?
#
loop_
_entity_poly.entity_id
_entity_poly.type
_entity_poly.pdbx_seq_one_letter_code
_entity_poly.pdbx_strand_id
1 'polypeptide(L)'
;MSSKVGPLSFETAGPGEMAFDKPYSEATAQIIDQEVRDMVNGALSRTRELLLSKREDIEKVAQRLLEKEILSREDMVELLGKRPFAEKHTYEEMVSGTGGGASLSVFELTINSKSLADFRNSGLDEDTELPKGLKDWNKEKNPEPAD
;
A
#
# COMPACT_ATOMS: atom_id res chain seq x y z
N MET A 1 -12.72 2.93 -16.46
CA MET A 1 -12.74 3.87 -17.59
C MET A 1 -13.76 3.38 -18.61
N SER A 2 -14.70 4.24 -19.02
CA SER A 2 -15.74 3.90 -20.00
C SER A 2 -15.30 4.29 -21.41
N SER A 3 -15.47 3.39 -22.37
CA SER A 3 -15.21 3.67 -23.79
C SER A 3 -16.30 4.53 -24.44
N LYS A 4 -17.53 4.56 -23.87
CA LYS A 4 -18.66 5.30 -24.44
C LYS A 4 -18.63 6.80 -24.12
N VAL A 5 -18.14 7.16 -22.93
CA VAL A 5 -17.99 8.57 -22.51
C VAL A 5 -16.68 9.17 -23.02
N GLY A 6 -15.65 8.33 -23.25
CA GLY A 6 -14.33 8.78 -23.68
C GLY A 6 -13.49 9.36 -22.52
N PRO A 7 -12.33 9.97 -22.83
CA PRO A 7 -11.41 10.51 -21.83
C PRO A 7 -11.88 11.88 -21.31
N LEU A 8 -13.06 11.92 -20.68
CA LEU A 8 -13.61 13.12 -20.06
C LEU A 8 -13.47 13.05 -18.54
N SER A 9 -13.17 14.20 -17.95
CA SER A 9 -13.15 14.39 -16.50
C SER A 9 -14.20 15.44 -16.14
N PHE A 10 -15.09 15.10 -15.21
CA PHE A 10 -16.07 16.03 -14.67
C PHE A 10 -15.64 16.41 -13.26
N GLU A 11 -15.71 17.69 -12.93
CA GLU A 11 -15.55 18.13 -11.55
C GLU A 11 -16.72 17.63 -10.72
N THR A 12 -16.42 16.81 -9.72
CA THR A 12 -17.38 16.42 -8.69
C THR A 12 -17.12 17.28 -7.46
N ALA A 13 -18.19 17.85 -6.88
CA ALA A 13 -18.08 18.61 -5.65
C ALA A 13 -17.40 17.79 -4.55
N GLY A 14 -16.49 18.43 -3.82
CA GLY A 14 -15.77 17.80 -2.73
C GLY A 14 -16.71 17.38 -1.59
N PRO A 15 -16.27 16.51 -0.67
CA PRO A 15 -17.04 16.19 0.52
C PRO A 15 -17.36 17.47 1.32
N GLY A 16 -18.64 17.82 1.42
CA GLY A 16 -19.10 19.01 2.16
C GLY A 16 -19.37 20.26 1.31
N GLU A 17 -19.07 20.24 0.01
CA GLU A 17 -19.47 21.29 -0.93
C GLU A 17 -20.87 21.00 -1.48
N MET A 18 -21.70 22.03 -1.60
CA MET A 18 -22.99 21.89 -2.27
C MET A 18 -22.73 21.57 -3.74
N ALA A 19 -23.18 20.39 -4.18
CA ALA A 19 -23.09 20.00 -5.58
C ALA A 19 -23.89 20.98 -6.44
N PHE A 20 -23.19 21.81 -7.20
CA PHE A 20 -23.80 22.60 -8.26
C PHE A 20 -24.32 21.67 -9.36
N ASP A 21 -25.20 22.24 -10.19
CA ASP A 21 -25.86 21.54 -11.29
C ASP A 21 -24.85 20.79 -12.17
N LYS A 22 -25.25 19.62 -12.67
CA LYS A 22 -24.33 18.71 -13.36
C LYS A 22 -23.79 19.39 -14.63
N PRO A 23 -22.46 19.42 -14.87
CA PRO A 23 -21.88 20.10 -16.03
C PRO A 23 -22.01 19.27 -17.33
N TYR A 24 -23.15 18.64 -17.56
CA TYR A 24 -23.46 17.83 -18.73
C TYR A 24 -24.97 17.67 -18.92
N SER A 25 -25.38 17.34 -20.14
CA SER A 25 -26.78 17.13 -20.48
C SER A 25 -27.36 15.88 -19.81
N GLU A 26 -28.69 15.82 -19.69
CA GLU A 26 -29.40 14.64 -19.19
C GLU A 26 -29.10 13.38 -20.01
N ALA A 27 -28.98 13.52 -21.34
CA ALA A 27 -28.62 12.40 -22.22
C ALA A 27 -27.24 11.81 -21.85
N THR A 28 -26.26 12.66 -21.55
CA THR A 28 -24.94 12.21 -21.08
C THR A 28 -25.03 11.60 -19.69
N ALA A 29 -25.86 12.13 -18.79
CA ALA A 29 -26.09 11.57 -17.46
C ALA A 29 -26.62 10.13 -17.55
N GLN A 30 -27.60 9.88 -18.42
CA GLN A 30 -28.16 8.55 -18.64
C GLN A 30 -27.10 7.56 -19.15
N ILE A 31 -26.21 7.99 -20.05
CA ILE A 31 -25.09 7.16 -20.53
C ILE A 31 -24.15 6.82 -19.39
N ILE A 32 -23.80 7.80 -18.54
CA ILE A 32 -22.93 7.58 -17.38
C ILE A 32 -23.57 6.56 -16.43
N ASP A 33 -24.84 6.73 -16.07
CA ASP A 33 -25.54 5.83 -15.16
C ASP A 33 -25.60 4.40 -15.71
N GLN A 34 -25.80 4.24 -17.02
CA GLN A 34 -25.79 2.93 -17.68
C GLN A 34 -24.40 2.28 -17.61
N GLU A 35 -23.34 3.03 -17.88
CA GLU A 35 -21.96 2.52 -17.81
C GLU A 35 -21.54 2.15 -16.39
N VAL A 36 -21.97 2.93 -15.39
CA VAL A 36 -21.75 2.60 -13.98
C VAL A 36 -22.47 1.29 -13.63
N ARG A 37 -23.72 1.12 -14.07
CA ARG A 37 -24.46 -0.12 -13.88
C ARG A 37 -23.75 -1.31 -14.52
N ASP A 38 -23.31 -1.18 -15.77
CA ASP A 38 -22.62 -2.25 -16.49
C ASP A 38 -21.29 -2.60 -15.81
N MET A 39 -20.54 -1.61 -15.31
CA MET A 39 -19.31 -1.82 -14.56
C MET A 39 -19.55 -2.58 -13.24
N VAL A 40 -20.55 -2.16 -12.46
CA VAL A 40 -20.90 -2.82 -11.19
C VAL A 40 -21.38 -4.25 -11.44
N ASN A 41 -22.23 -4.45 -12.44
CA ASN A 41 -22.72 -5.78 -12.81
C ASN A 41 -21.59 -6.70 -13.31
N GLY A 42 -20.65 -6.16 -14.09
CA GLY A 42 -19.46 -6.89 -14.53
C GLY A 42 -18.57 -7.30 -13.36
N ALA A 43 -18.29 -6.38 -12.43
CA ALA A 43 -17.53 -6.67 -11.23
C ALA A 43 -18.22 -7.71 -10.33
N LEU A 44 -19.54 -7.60 -10.15
CA LEU A 44 -20.34 -8.55 -9.39
C LEU A 44 -20.30 -9.94 -10.02
N SER A 45 -20.55 -10.05 -11.32
CA SER A 45 -20.56 -11.32 -12.04
C SER A 45 -19.19 -11.99 -11.99
N ARG A 46 -18.11 -11.24 -12.29
CA ARG A 46 -16.73 -11.72 -12.20
C ARG A 46 -16.38 -12.21 -10.80
N THR A 47 -16.77 -11.46 -9.76
CA THR A 47 -16.48 -11.85 -8.37
C THR A 47 -17.26 -13.10 -7.99
N ARG A 48 -18.54 -13.18 -8.38
CA ARG A 48 -19.37 -14.36 -8.14
C ARG A 48 -18.80 -15.60 -8.82
N GLU A 49 -18.40 -15.51 -10.08
CA GLU A 49 -17.76 -16.61 -10.81
C GLU A 49 -16.45 -17.03 -10.15
N LEU A 50 -15.61 -16.08 -9.72
CA LEU A 50 -14.38 -16.37 -9.01
C LEU A 50 -14.65 -17.13 -7.71
N LEU A 51 -15.58 -16.65 -6.89
CA LEU A 51 -15.95 -17.31 -5.63
C LEU A 51 -16.55 -18.71 -5.86
N LEU A 52 -17.38 -18.88 -6.89
CA LEU A 52 -17.93 -20.19 -7.25
C LEU A 52 -16.86 -21.16 -7.74
N SER A 53 -15.91 -20.70 -8.56
CA SER A 53 -14.78 -21.52 -9.03
C SER A 53 -13.85 -21.95 -7.88
N LYS A 54 -13.84 -21.19 -6.79
CA LYS A 54 -13.02 -21.42 -5.59
C LYS A 54 -13.85 -21.83 -4.37
N ARG A 55 -15.05 -22.39 -4.59
CA ARG A 55 -15.98 -22.79 -3.52
C ARG A 55 -15.34 -23.76 -2.51
N GLU A 56 -14.61 -24.75 -3.00
CA GLU A 56 -13.95 -25.75 -2.15
C GLU A 56 -12.87 -25.14 -1.25
N ASP A 57 -12.11 -24.18 -1.79
CA ASP A 57 -11.07 -23.46 -1.04
C ASP A 57 -11.67 -22.54 0.02
N ILE A 58 -12.79 -21.87 -0.29
CA ILE A 58 -13.55 -21.05 0.66
C ILE A 58 -14.13 -21.91 1.78
N GLU A 59 -14.63 -23.11 1.47
CA GLU A 59 -15.19 -24.03 2.45
C GLU A 59 -14.14 -24.48 3.48
N LYS A 60 -12.91 -24.77 3.04
CA LYS A 60 -11.78 -25.08 3.93
C LYS A 60 -11.44 -23.92 4.86
N VAL A 61 -11.38 -22.69 4.32
CA VAL A 61 -11.09 -21.50 5.13
C VAL A 61 -12.21 -21.23 6.13
N ALA A 62 -13.47 -21.39 5.73
CA ALA A 62 -14.62 -21.23 6.61
C ALA A 62 -14.62 -22.26 7.75
N GLN A 63 -14.31 -23.53 7.47
CA GLN A 63 -14.17 -24.56 8.51
C GLN A 63 -13.06 -24.20 9.50
N ARG A 64 -11.90 -23.74 9.02
CA ARG A 64 -10.80 -23.31 9.89
C ARG A 64 -11.15 -22.09 10.75
N LEU A 65 -11.97 -21.16 10.24
CA LEU A 65 -12.45 -20.01 11.01
C LEU A 65 -13.42 -20.40 12.14
N LEU A 66 -14.17 -21.50 11.98
CA LEU A 66 -15.02 -22.03 13.05
C LEU A 66 -14.18 -22.61 14.21
N GLU A 67 -13.00 -23.16 13.90
CA GLU A 67 -12.08 -23.70 14.90
C GLU A 67 -11.20 -22.61 15.54
N LYS A 68 -10.73 -21.65 14.73
CA LYS A 68 -9.84 -20.55 15.13
C LYS A 68 -10.39 -19.23 14.61
N GLU A 69 -10.84 -18.37 15.52
CA GLU A 69 -11.49 -17.08 15.21
C GLU A 69 -10.62 -16.11 14.39
N ILE A 70 -9.29 -16.28 14.43
CA ILE A 70 -8.31 -15.43 13.74
C ILE A 70 -7.36 -16.30 12.93
N LEU A 71 -7.26 -16.04 11.61
CA LEU A 71 -6.29 -16.69 10.73
C LEU A 71 -5.11 -15.76 10.43
N SER A 72 -3.89 -16.29 10.60
CA SER A 72 -2.67 -15.61 10.20
C SER A 72 -2.30 -15.94 8.75
N ARG A 73 -1.32 -15.23 8.19
CA ARG A 73 -0.83 -15.47 6.82
C ARG A 73 -0.30 -16.89 6.64
N GLU A 74 0.40 -17.42 7.63
CA GLU A 74 0.95 -18.77 7.62
C GLU A 74 -0.16 -19.82 7.51
N ASP A 75 -1.25 -19.64 8.26
CA ASP A 75 -2.43 -20.51 8.20
C ASP A 75 -3.06 -20.51 6.79
N MET A 76 -3.10 -19.36 6.13
CA MET A 76 -3.63 -19.25 4.76
C MET A 76 -2.73 -19.92 3.72
N VAL A 77 -1.40 -19.83 3.89
CA VAL A 77 -0.43 -20.50 3.01
C VAL A 77 -0.45 -22.01 3.21
N GLU A 78 -0.69 -22.50 4.42
CA GLU A 78 -0.88 -23.92 4.70
C GLU A 78 -2.15 -24.46 4.03
N LEU A 79 -3.27 -23.72 4.10
CA LEU A 79 -4.56 -24.14 3.54
C LEU A 79 -4.64 -24.07 2.01
N LEU A 80 -4.15 -22.97 1.43
CA LEU A 80 -4.35 -22.64 0.00
C LEU A 80 -3.05 -22.71 -0.83
N GLY A 81 -1.91 -22.92 -0.18
CA GLY A 81 -0.59 -22.85 -0.80
C GLY A 81 -0.05 -21.43 -0.95
N LYS A 82 1.11 -21.31 -1.60
CA LYS A 82 1.74 -20.00 -1.86
C LYS A 82 0.95 -19.21 -2.90
N ARG A 83 0.80 -17.90 -2.66
CA ARG A 83 0.10 -16.99 -3.58
C ARG A 83 0.81 -16.98 -4.95
N PRO A 84 0.08 -17.17 -6.06
CA PRO A 84 0.68 -17.22 -7.41
C PRO A 84 1.04 -15.82 -7.98
N PHE A 85 1.10 -14.80 -7.13
CA PHE A 85 1.47 -13.43 -7.49
C PHE A 85 2.59 -12.98 -6.56
N ALA A 86 3.63 -12.36 -7.11
CA ALA A 86 4.73 -11.83 -6.33
C ALA A 86 4.21 -10.71 -5.41
N GLU A 87 4.30 -10.91 -4.10
CA GLU A 87 4.03 -9.87 -3.13
C GLU A 87 5.35 -9.27 -2.66
N LYS A 88 5.41 -7.94 -2.57
CA LYS A 88 6.51 -7.23 -1.92
C LYS A 88 6.06 -6.94 -0.48
N HIS A 89 6.68 -7.58 0.48
CA HIS A 89 6.29 -7.44 1.89
C HIS A 89 7.38 -6.82 2.75
N THR A 90 8.62 -6.94 2.32
CA THR A 90 9.75 -6.38 3.05
C THR A 90 10.09 -5.00 2.50
N TYR A 91 10.52 -4.09 3.38
CA TYR A 91 11.03 -2.78 2.99
C TYR A 91 12.13 -2.90 1.90
N GLU A 92 12.99 -3.90 2.03
CA GLU A 92 14.03 -4.23 1.04
C GLU A 92 13.46 -4.60 -0.34
N GLU A 93 12.34 -5.31 -0.41
CA GLU A 93 11.67 -5.68 -1.67
C GLU A 93 10.93 -4.50 -2.31
N MET A 94 10.46 -3.56 -1.47
CA MET A 94 9.86 -2.30 -1.94
C MET A 94 10.94 -1.38 -2.54
N VAL A 95 12.09 -1.25 -1.88
CA VAL A 95 13.18 -0.33 -2.26
C VAL A 95 14.07 -0.90 -3.37
N SER A 96 14.17 -2.23 -3.51
CA SER A 96 14.91 -2.87 -4.62
C SER A 96 14.34 -2.57 -6.01
N GLY A 97 13.08 -2.11 -6.11
CA GLY A 97 12.43 -1.75 -7.38
C GLY A 97 12.55 -0.27 -7.76
N THR A 98 12.95 0.61 -6.84
CA THR A 98 13.23 2.01 -7.14
C THR A 98 14.67 2.13 -7.59
N GLY A 99 14.89 2.14 -8.91
CA GLY A 99 16.20 2.33 -9.53
C GLY A 99 16.83 3.67 -9.14
N GLY A 100 17.54 3.68 -8.01
CA GLY A 100 18.62 4.61 -7.67
C GLY A 100 19.89 3.78 -7.55
N GLY A 101 20.71 3.78 -8.59
CA GLY A 101 21.96 3.02 -8.63
C GLY A 101 22.93 3.48 -7.54
N ALA A 102 23.15 2.61 -6.55
CA ALA A 102 24.39 2.54 -5.79
C ALA A 102 24.51 1.13 -5.21
N SER A 103 25.13 0.24 -5.99
CA SER A 103 25.73 -0.97 -5.46
C SER A 103 26.81 -0.57 -4.45
N LEU A 104 26.56 -0.74 -3.16
CA LEU A 104 27.64 -0.81 -2.18
C LEU A 104 27.55 -2.16 -1.48
N SER A 105 28.61 -2.92 -1.69
CA SER A 105 28.93 -4.23 -1.19
C SER A 105 28.69 -4.36 0.32
N VAL A 106 27.74 -5.21 0.71
CA VAL A 106 27.50 -5.67 2.10
C VAL A 106 28.57 -6.67 2.56
N PHE A 107 29.75 -6.65 1.94
CA PHE A 107 30.84 -7.57 2.23
C PHE A 107 32.11 -6.78 2.42
N GLU A 108 32.23 -6.09 3.55
CA GLU A 108 33.48 -6.04 4.32
C GLU A 108 33.29 -5.25 5.62
N LEU A 109 33.54 -5.94 6.73
CA LEU A 109 34.33 -5.54 7.91
C LEU A 109 33.71 -6.18 9.17
N THR A 110 34.06 -7.44 9.41
CA THR A 110 35.21 -7.84 10.24
C THR A 110 34.77 -8.03 11.68
N ILE A 111 34.60 -9.31 11.99
CA ILE A 111 34.66 -9.92 13.32
C ILE A 111 35.82 -9.28 14.08
N ASN A 112 35.51 -8.44 15.06
CA ASN A 112 36.44 -8.16 16.14
C ASN A 112 35.71 -8.38 17.46
N SER A 113 36.25 -9.34 18.19
CA SER A 113 35.72 -9.96 19.40
C SER A 113 35.32 -8.93 20.46
N LYS A 114 34.02 -8.76 20.70
CA LYS A 114 33.53 -8.24 21.99
C LYS A 114 32.61 -9.26 22.62
N SER A 115 32.96 -9.58 23.86
CA SER A 115 32.40 -10.61 24.72
C SER A 115 30.92 -10.38 24.98
N LEU A 116 30.18 -11.49 25.09
CA LEU A 116 28.76 -11.57 25.42
C LEU A 116 28.43 -11.00 26.83
N ALA A 117 29.44 -10.64 27.62
CA ALA A 117 29.30 -10.03 28.94
C ALA A 117 29.06 -8.50 28.92
N ASP A 118 29.38 -7.80 27.82
CA ASP A 118 29.25 -6.33 27.75
C ASP A 118 27.82 -5.86 27.45
N PHE A 119 26.93 -6.76 27.00
CA PHE A 119 25.55 -6.40 26.64
C PHE A 119 24.62 -6.17 27.84
N ARG A 120 24.99 -6.65 29.04
CA ARG A 120 24.10 -6.62 30.21
C ARG A 120 24.13 -5.28 30.95
N ASN A 121 25.04 -4.35 30.61
CA ASN A 121 25.24 -3.13 31.38
C ASN A 121 25.59 -1.92 30.51
N SER A 122 24.68 -1.54 29.61
CA SER A 122 24.60 -0.17 29.10
C SER A 122 23.13 0.20 28.98
N GLY A 123 22.72 1.23 29.71
CA GLY A 123 21.36 1.76 29.70
C GLY A 123 20.91 2.10 28.28
N LEU A 124 19.60 1.99 28.06
CA LEU A 124 18.91 2.46 26.87
C LEU A 124 18.96 4.00 26.86
N ASP A 125 20.09 4.56 26.43
CA ASP A 125 20.11 5.92 25.93
C ASP A 125 19.86 5.82 24.42
N GLU A 126 18.62 6.07 24.02
CA GLU A 126 18.24 6.31 22.64
C GLU A 126 19.00 7.54 22.14
N ASP A 127 20.11 7.30 21.42
CA ASP A 127 20.87 8.34 20.73
C ASP A 127 19.97 8.97 19.64
N THR A 128 19.27 10.03 20.05
CA THR A 128 18.42 10.90 19.22
C THR A 128 19.23 11.96 18.47
N GLU A 129 20.53 11.74 18.27
CA GLU A 129 21.37 12.63 17.48
C GLU A 129 21.26 12.32 15.99
N LEU A 130 20.80 13.33 15.25
CA LEU A 130 20.75 13.29 13.79
C LEU A 130 22.16 13.07 13.18
N PRO A 131 22.29 12.26 12.12
CA PRO A 131 23.54 12.04 11.42
C PRO A 131 24.20 13.36 11.01
N LYS A 132 25.54 13.43 11.02
CA LYS A 132 26.33 14.66 10.79
C LYS A 132 25.96 15.45 9.51
N GLY A 133 25.36 14.81 8.50
CA GLY A 133 24.89 15.47 7.27
C GLY A 133 23.48 16.06 7.31
N LEU A 134 22.71 15.87 8.39
CA LEU A 134 21.32 16.32 8.51
C LEU A 134 21.13 17.45 9.56
N LYS A 135 22.21 17.85 10.25
CA LYS A 135 22.18 18.89 11.31
C LYS A 135 21.88 20.30 10.78
N ASP A 136 21.99 20.54 9.48
CA ASP A 136 21.85 21.86 8.86
C ASP A 136 20.61 22.01 7.95
N TRP A 137 19.73 21.00 7.92
CA TRP A 137 18.57 20.99 7.00
C TRP A 137 17.44 21.96 7.41
N ASN A 138 17.44 22.47 8.64
CA ASN A 138 16.40 23.39 9.15
C ASN A 138 16.98 24.61 9.89
N LYS A 139 17.90 25.35 9.25
CA LYS A 139 18.26 26.72 9.67
C LYS A 139 17.48 27.70 8.80
N GLU A 140 16.47 28.33 9.40
CA GLU A 140 15.58 29.31 8.77
C GLU A 140 16.34 30.48 8.13
N LYS A 141 15.92 30.89 6.93
CA LYS A 141 16.28 32.18 6.33
C LYS A 141 15.62 33.29 7.16
N ASN A 142 16.39 34.00 7.97
CA ASN A 142 15.93 35.24 8.60
C ASN A 142 16.11 36.42 7.60
N PRO A 143 15.11 37.30 7.37
CA PRO A 143 15.20 38.37 6.39
C PRO A 143 16.08 39.54 6.89
N GLU A 144 16.81 40.19 5.97
CA GLU A 144 17.62 41.38 6.25
C GLU A 144 16.74 42.58 6.63
N PRO A 145 17.13 43.42 7.61
CA PRO A 145 16.48 44.70 7.85
C PRO A 145 17.02 45.77 6.89
N ALA A 146 16.11 46.58 6.36
CA ALA A 146 16.36 47.71 5.47
C ALA A 146 16.88 48.95 6.22
N ASP A 147 18.00 49.49 5.73
CA ASP A 147 18.30 50.90 5.34
C ASP A 147 19.80 51.21 5.48
#